data_AF-A0A8K0PBD4-F1
#
_entry.id   AF-A0A8K0PBD4-F1
#
_cell.length_a   1.000
_cell.length_b   1.000
_cell.length_c   1.000
_cell.angle_alpha   90.00
_cell.angle_beta   90.00
_cell.angle_gamma   90.00
#
_symmetry.space_group_name_H-M   'P 1'
#
loop_
_entity.id
_entity.type
_entity.pdbx_description
1 polymer ?
#
loop_
_entity_poly.entity_id
_entity_poly.type
_entity_poly.pdbx_seq_one_letter_code
_entity_poly.pdbx_strand_id
1 'polypeptide(L)'
;MPVKKWGCVAYMNPPDFHSKSSESNYSSDSERDLKSPINSYSEDDEFAKEGLRIHNELRRKHGTPELKLSPALCEYAKQWAKILSREESIRHRPNGKYGENLFSILSSNTNWKVIAQEACDTWYKEMKDHVFGAEPKHLKS
;
A
#
# COMPACT_ATOMS: atom_id res chain seq x y z
N MET A 1 -11.88 -22.07 8.87
CA MET A 1 -10.48 -21.66 8.59
C MET A 1 -10.39 -20.15 8.76
N PRO A 2 -9.48 -19.60 9.57
CA PRO A 2 -9.45 -18.16 9.75
C PRO A 2 -8.79 -17.54 8.51
N VAL A 3 -9.56 -16.72 7.81
CA VAL A 3 -9.09 -15.84 6.73
C VAL A 3 -8.00 -14.93 7.28
N LYS A 4 -6.74 -15.17 6.87
CA LYS A 4 -5.62 -14.29 7.19
C LYS A 4 -5.84 -12.98 6.44
N LYS A 5 -6.20 -11.95 7.21
CA LYS A 5 -6.36 -10.56 6.77
C LYS A 5 -4.98 -9.91 6.72
N TRP A 6 -4.63 -9.34 5.57
CA TRP A 6 -3.34 -8.70 5.32
C TRP A 6 -3.54 -7.20 5.12
N GLY A 7 -2.68 -6.39 5.75
CA GLY A 7 -2.53 -4.96 5.48
C GLY A 7 -1.11 -4.66 4.97
N CYS A 8 -1.00 -3.72 4.03
CA CYS A 8 0.27 -3.24 3.45
C CYS A 8 0.55 -1.82 3.93
N VAL A 9 1.76 -1.55 4.40
CA VAL A 9 2.21 -0.22 4.80
C VAL A 9 3.42 0.18 3.98
N ALA A 10 3.31 1.28 3.23
CA ALA A 10 4.41 1.93 2.52
C ALA A 10 4.45 3.42 2.90
N TYR A 11 5.64 3.99 3.06
CA TYR A 11 5.84 5.39 3.46
C TYR A 11 6.96 6.13 2.67
N MET A 12 6.86 7.47 2.60
CA MET A 12 7.84 8.46 2.12
C MET A 12 7.82 9.77 2.92
N ASN A 13 9.00 10.24 3.37
CA ASN A 13 9.25 11.52 4.07
C ASN A 13 9.28 12.72 3.09
N PRO A 14 8.45 13.76 3.26
CA PRO A 14 8.70 15.06 2.62
C PRO A 14 9.37 16.05 3.59
N PRO A 15 10.35 16.87 3.13
CA PRO A 15 10.86 17.99 3.89
C PRO A 15 9.85 19.14 3.89
N ASP A 16 9.75 19.84 5.02
CA ASP A 16 8.80 20.90 5.32
C ASP A 16 8.57 21.95 4.20
N PHE A 17 7.31 22.35 3.96
CA PHE A 17 7.02 23.73 3.56
C PHE A 17 5.60 24.20 3.94
N HIS A 18 5.57 25.39 4.55
CA HIS A 18 4.42 26.18 5.00
C HIS A 18 3.61 26.83 3.85
N SER A 19 2.38 27.26 4.19
CA SER A 19 1.67 28.47 3.71
C SER A 19 0.67 28.38 2.52
N LYS A 20 -0.63 28.39 2.91
CA LYS A 20 -1.82 29.18 2.45
C LYS A 20 -1.92 29.81 1.05
N SER A 21 -3.10 29.68 0.41
CA SER A 21 -4.14 30.72 0.09
C SER A 21 -5.03 30.28 -1.11
N SER A 22 -6.36 30.11 -0.97
CA SER A 22 -7.47 30.98 -1.48
C SER A 22 -7.20 31.64 -2.85
N GLU A 23 -8.03 31.57 -3.91
CA GLU A 23 -9.44 31.97 -4.00
C GLU A 23 -10.04 31.60 -5.40
N SER A 24 -11.37 31.73 -5.51
CA SER A 24 -12.35 31.38 -6.56
C SER A 24 -12.38 32.22 -7.85
N ASN A 25 -12.98 31.72 -8.96
CA ASN A 25 -14.27 32.20 -9.54
C ASN A 25 -14.61 31.77 -11.00
N TYR A 26 -15.88 31.35 -11.17
CA TYR A 26 -16.87 31.67 -12.23
C TYR A 26 -16.69 31.26 -13.72
N SER A 27 -17.57 30.39 -14.23
CA SER A 27 -18.74 30.78 -15.07
C SER A 27 -19.39 29.55 -15.74
N SER A 28 -20.71 29.53 -15.74
CA SER A 28 -21.59 28.58 -16.40
C SER A 28 -21.70 28.90 -17.90
N ASP A 29 -21.61 27.90 -18.79
CA ASP A 29 -22.64 27.71 -19.83
C ASP A 29 -22.57 26.35 -20.56
N SER A 30 -23.68 26.06 -21.20
CA SER A 30 -24.30 24.81 -21.65
C SER A 30 -23.61 23.87 -22.66
N GLU A 31 -23.91 22.58 -22.46
CA GLU A 31 -24.28 21.52 -23.42
C GLU A 31 -23.23 20.73 -24.25
N ARG A 32 -23.16 19.44 -23.87
CA ARG A 32 -23.11 18.20 -24.68
C ARG A 32 -21.91 17.97 -25.61
N ASP A 33 -20.97 17.13 -25.14
CA ASP A 33 -20.70 15.82 -25.77
C ASP A 33 -19.66 14.99 -24.99
N LEU A 34 -19.96 13.70 -24.84
CA LEU A 34 -19.08 12.57 -24.49
C LEU A 34 -17.98 12.81 -23.43
N LYS A 35 -18.29 12.57 -22.15
CA LYS A 35 -17.27 12.25 -21.15
C LYS A 35 -17.61 10.98 -20.39
N SER A 36 -16.81 9.94 -20.65
CA SER A 36 -16.63 8.76 -19.82
C SER A 36 -16.63 9.14 -18.34
N PRO A 37 -17.24 8.36 -17.43
CA PRO A 37 -17.25 8.68 -16.02
C PRO A 37 -15.81 8.66 -15.52
N ILE A 38 -15.21 9.85 -15.35
CA ILE A 38 -13.93 10.03 -14.67
C ILE A 38 -14.22 9.66 -13.22
N ASN A 39 -14.07 8.38 -12.94
CA ASN A 39 -14.14 7.83 -11.60
C ASN A 39 -12.86 8.29 -10.91
N SER A 40 -12.89 9.46 -10.28
CA SER A 40 -11.74 10.02 -9.56
C SER A 40 -11.54 9.24 -8.26
N TYR A 41 -11.05 8.01 -8.39
CA TYR A 41 -10.57 7.24 -7.27
C TYR A 41 -9.37 7.96 -6.64
N SER A 42 -9.24 7.92 -5.32
CA SER A 42 -8.09 8.54 -4.65
C SER A 42 -6.81 7.81 -5.05
N GLU A 43 -5.65 8.49 -5.05
CA GLU A 43 -4.35 7.85 -5.36
C GLU A 43 -4.11 6.62 -4.47
N ASP A 44 -4.56 6.68 -3.21
CA ASP A 44 -4.50 5.57 -2.28
C ASP A 44 -5.34 4.36 -2.72
N ASP A 45 -6.49 4.61 -3.36
CA ASP A 45 -7.37 3.55 -3.84
C ASP A 45 -6.72 2.82 -5.03
N GLU A 46 -6.02 3.55 -5.89
CA GLU A 46 -5.27 2.95 -7.00
C GLU A 46 -4.08 2.14 -6.50
N PHE A 47 -3.33 2.64 -5.50
CA PHE A 47 -2.26 1.86 -4.86
C PHE A 47 -2.79 0.56 -4.24
N ALA A 48 -3.91 0.63 -3.52
CA ALA A 48 -4.51 -0.55 -2.88
C ALA A 48 -5.04 -1.56 -3.89
N LYS A 49 -5.68 -1.11 -4.98
CA LYS A 49 -6.16 -1.98 -6.07
C LYS A 49 -5.00 -2.66 -6.78
N GLU A 50 -3.94 -1.94 -7.09
CA GLU A 50 -2.77 -2.49 -7.75
C GLU A 50 -2.07 -3.52 -6.86
N GLY A 51 -1.89 -3.20 -5.58
CA GLY A 51 -1.39 -4.15 -4.59
C GLY A 51 -2.24 -5.43 -4.53
N LEU A 52 -3.57 -5.31 -4.50
CA LEU A 52 -4.46 -6.48 -4.53
C LEU A 52 -4.27 -7.32 -5.80
N ARG A 53 -4.19 -6.67 -6.97
CA ARG A 53 -4.02 -7.33 -8.26
C ARG A 53 -2.76 -8.19 -8.26
N ILE A 54 -1.62 -7.63 -7.85
CA ILE A 54 -0.33 -8.32 -7.81
C ILE A 54 -0.36 -9.47 -6.80
N HIS A 55 -0.88 -9.23 -5.59
CA HIS A 55 -1.02 -10.30 -4.60
C HIS A 55 -1.83 -11.47 -5.14
N ASN A 56 -2.96 -11.21 -5.80
CA ASN A 56 -3.81 -12.26 -6.35
C ASN A 56 -3.15 -13.01 -7.53
N GLU A 57 -2.35 -12.32 -8.34
CA GLU A 57 -1.52 -12.98 -9.36
C GLU A 57 -0.53 -13.96 -8.74
N LEU A 58 0.20 -13.53 -7.71
CA LEU A 58 1.18 -14.36 -7.01
C LEU A 58 0.50 -15.53 -6.29
N ARG A 59 -0.64 -15.28 -5.62
CA ARG A 59 -1.42 -16.31 -4.92
C ARG A 59 -1.94 -17.40 -5.84
N ARG A 60 -2.33 -17.03 -7.08
CA ARG A 60 -2.75 -17.98 -8.12
C ARG A 60 -1.60 -18.87 -8.59
N LYS A 61 -0.36 -18.34 -8.69
CA LYS A 61 0.84 -19.15 -9.00
C LYS A 61 1.06 -20.27 -7.96
N HIS A 62 0.58 -20.08 -6.73
CA HIS A 62 0.67 -21.05 -5.63
C HIS A 62 -0.62 -21.81 -5.35
N GLY A 63 -1.66 -21.68 -6.19
CA GLY A 63 -2.93 -22.38 -6.00
C GLY A 63 -3.71 -21.97 -4.76
N THR A 64 -3.50 -20.75 -4.24
CA THR A 64 -4.18 -20.26 -3.03
C THR A 64 -5.38 -19.35 -3.37
N PRO A 65 -6.46 -19.33 -2.56
CA PRO A 65 -7.64 -18.50 -2.84
C PRO A 65 -7.34 -17.00 -2.94
N GLU A 66 -8.06 -16.28 -3.78
CA GLU A 66 -7.86 -14.83 -3.94
C GLU A 66 -8.25 -14.02 -2.69
N LEU A 67 -7.57 -12.90 -2.49
CA LEU A 67 -7.89 -11.90 -1.47
C LEU A 67 -8.91 -10.89 -2.01
N LYS A 68 -9.52 -10.16 -1.07
CA LYS A 68 -10.37 -8.99 -1.36
C LYS A 68 -9.90 -7.82 -0.49
N LEU A 69 -10.00 -6.61 -1.03
CA LEU A 69 -9.76 -5.41 -0.23
C LEU A 69 -10.82 -5.29 0.87
N SER A 70 -10.37 -4.83 2.03
CA SER A 70 -11.24 -4.43 3.13
C SER A 70 -10.97 -2.96 3.41
N PRO A 71 -11.96 -2.07 3.21
CA PRO A 71 -11.78 -0.63 3.47
C PRO A 71 -11.26 -0.35 4.88
N ALA A 72 -11.74 -1.09 5.87
CA ALA A 72 -11.28 -0.98 7.25
C ALA A 72 -9.80 -1.37 7.44
N LEU A 73 -9.31 -2.39 6.72
CA LEU A 73 -7.89 -2.76 6.77
C LEU A 73 -7.01 -1.78 6.01
N CYS A 74 -7.49 -1.26 4.88
CA CYS A 74 -6.78 -0.21 4.14
C CYS A 74 -6.58 1.01 5.03
N GLU A 75 -7.64 1.49 5.69
CA GLU A 75 -7.56 2.63 6.60
C GLU A 75 -6.65 2.34 7.81
N TYR A 76 -6.76 1.13 8.39
CA TYR A 76 -5.89 0.70 9.49
C TYR A 76 -4.40 0.71 9.11
N ALA A 77 -4.08 0.25 7.90
CA ALA A 77 -2.72 0.24 7.39
C ALA A 77 -2.23 1.66 7.07
N LYS A 78 -3.06 2.49 6.42
CA LYS A 78 -2.75 3.91 6.14
C LYS A 78 -2.43 4.70 7.40
N GLN A 79 -3.19 4.50 8.48
CA GLN A 79 -2.92 5.16 9.75
C GLN A 79 -1.56 4.76 10.32
N TRP A 80 -1.17 3.48 10.20
CA TRP A 80 0.15 3.05 10.66
C TRP A 80 1.26 3.62 9.79
N ALA A 81 1.07 3.63 8.47
CA ALA A 81 1.99 4.26 7.51
C ALA A 81 2.29 5.71 7.89
N LYS A 82 1.24 6.49 8.21
CA LYS A 82 1.34 7.89 8.66
C LYS A 82 2.00 8.08 10.03
N ILE A 83 2.12 7.04 10.85
CA ILE A 83 2.84 7.10 12.13
C ILE A 83 4.32 6.76 11.90
N LEU A 84 4.62 5.61 11.29
CA LEU A 84 5.98 5.18 10.94
C LEU A 84 6.71 6.24 10.14
N SER A 85 5.93 6.90 9.29
CA SER A 85 6.22 8.13 8.61
C SER A 85 6.98 9.18 9.41
N ARG A 86 6.31 9.71 10.41
CA ARG A 86 6.74 10.86 11.19
C ARG A 86 7.88 10.50 12.15
N GLU A 87 7.96 9.22 12.47
CA GLU A 87 8.94 8.68 13.42
C GLU A 87 10.19 8.15 12.71
N GLU A 88 10.22 8.16 11.37
CA GLU A 88 11.32 7.67 10.54
C GLU A 88 11.80 6.25 10.92
N SER A 89 10.86 5.42 11.38
CA SER A 89 11.15 4.11 11.96
C SER A 89 10.27 3.05 11.33
N ILE A 90 10.88 1.97 10.82
CA ILE A 90 10.15 0.80 10.35
C ILE A 90 10.01 -0.19 11.50
N ARG A 91 8.79 -0.32 12.02
CA ARG A 91 8.48 -1.31 13.05
C ARG A 91 7.05 -1.78 12.97
N HIS A 92 6.86 -3.03 13.38
CA HIS A 92 5.53 -3.60 13.45
C HIS A 92 4.66 -2.88 14.48
N ARG A 93 3.36 -2.80 14.20
CA ARG A 93 2.40 -2.24 15.14
C ARG A 93 2.37 -3.06 16.44
N PRO A 94 2.61 -2.44 17.61
CA PRO A 94 2.47 -3.14 18.89
C PRO A 94 1.05 -3.67 19.06
N ASN A 95 0.93 -4.93 19.49
CA ASN A 95 -0.37 -5.60 19.72
C ASN A 95 -1.31 -5.57 18.50
N GLY A 96 -0.77 -5.66 17.29
CA GLY A 96 -1.54 -5.69 16.06
C GLY A 96 -2.50 -6.88 15.98
N LYS A 97 -3.73 -6.64 15.52
CA LYS A 97 -4.77 -7.68 15.38
C LYS A 97 -4.71 -8.46 14.06
N TYR A 98 -3.87 -8.02 13.13
CA TYR A 98 -3.81 -8.52 11.75
C TYR A 98 -2.38 -8.85 11.35
N GLY A 99 -2.22 -9.66 10.30
CA GLY A 99 -0.92 -9.82 9.65
C GLY A 99 -0.49 -8.52 8.97
N GLU A 100 0.80 -8.21 9.01
CA GLU A 100 1.35 -6.94 8.54
C GLU A 100 2.64 -7.18 7.75
N ASN A 101 2.72 -6.56 6.57
CA ASN A 101 3.95 -6.40 5.82
C ASN A 101 4.29 -4.91 5.75
N LEU A 102 5.57 -4.58 5.99
CA LEU A 102 6.09 -3.24 5.95
C LEU A 102 7.09 -3.10 4.80
N PHE A 103 7.07 -1.95 4.15
CA PHE A 103 8.04 -1.58 3.13
C PHE A 103 8.36 -0.10 3.25
N SER A 104 9.64 0.24 3.17
CA SER A 104 10.11 1.62 3.20
C SER A 104 11.27 1.77 2.24
N ILE A 105 11.32 2.90 1.55
CA ILE A 105 12.44 3.30 0.70
C ILE A 105 12.86 4.70 1.14
N LEU A 106 14.16 4.89 1.26
CA LEU A 106 14.75 6.21 1.40
C LEU A 106 15.12 6.74 0.01
N SER A 107 14.60 7.90 -0.35
CA SER A 107 14.91 8.57 -1.62
C SER A 107 15.22 10.04 -1.37
N SER A 108 16.22 10.57 -2.09
CA SER A 108 16.53 12.00 -2.11
C SER A 108 15.62 12.79 -3.06
N ASN A 109 14.81 12.11 -3.88
CA ASN A 109 13.86 12.73 -4.79
C ASN A 109 12.50 12.89 -4.11
N THR A 110 12.10 14.14 -3.87
CA THR A 110 10.83 14.50 -3.22
C THR A 110 9.59 14.22 -4.08
N ASN A 111 9.75 14.05 -5.39
CA ASN A 111 8.66 13.69 -6.30
C ASN A 111 8.53 12.17 -6.50
N TRP A 112 9.44 11.39 -5.93
CA TRP A 112 9.34 9.94 -6.01
C TRP A 112 8.09 9.47 -5.23
N LYS A 113 7.41 8.44 -5.71
CA LYS A 113 6.25 7.84 -5.06
C LYS A 113 6.47 6.34 -4.99
N VAL A 114 6.11 5.73 -3.87
CA VAL A 114 6.20 4.27 -3.74
C VAL A 114 5.19 3.62 -4.68
N ILE A 115 5.66 2.62 -5.43
CA ILE A 115 4.82 1.84 -6.35
C ILE A 115 4.50 0.50 -5.70
N ALA A 116 3.21 0.09 -5.74
CA ALA A 116 2.76 -1.16 -5.12
C ALA A 116 3.51 -2.40 -5.67
N GLN A 117 3.88 -2.38 -6.95
CA GLN A 117 4.68 -3.42 -7.60
C GLN A 117 6.02 -3.65 -6.91
N GLU A 118 6.77 -2.59 -6.60
CA GLU A 118 8.09 -2.72 -5.97
C GLU A 118 8.00 -3.32 -4.56
N ALA A 119 7.00 -2.89 -3.78
CA ALA A 119 6.76 -3.45 -2.46
C ALA A 119 6.39 -4.94 -2.54
N CYS A 120 5.44 -5.31 -3.41
CA CYS A 120 5.00 -6.69 -3.57
C CYS A 120 6.12 -7.60 -4.08
N ASP A 121 6.92 -7.14 -5.05
CA ASP A 121 8.05 -7.90 -5.57
C ASP A 121 9.14 -8.11 -4.52
N THR A 122 9.40 -7.11 -3.69
CA THR A 122 10.37 -7.22 -2.60
C THR A 122 9.95 -8.30 -1.61
N TRP A 123 8.71 -8.26 -1.12
CA TRP A 123 8.19 -9.29 -0.22
C TRP A 123 8.16 -10.68 -0.88
N TYR A 124 7.77 -10.76 -2.16
CA TYR A 124 7.68 -12.03 -2.84
C TYR A 124 9.06 -12.67 -3.11
N LYS A 125 10.10 -11.85 -3.36
CA LYS A 125 11.48 -12.33 -3.56
C LYS A 125 12.05 -13.05 -2.33
N GLU A 126 11.51 -12.81 -1.13
CA GLU A 126 11.88 -13.54 0.10
C GLU A 126 11.62 -15.05 -0.01
N MET A 127 10.74 -15.48 -0.93
CA MET A 127 10.51 -16.89 -1.23
C MET A 127 11.80 -17.67 -1.52
N LYS A 128 12.82 -17.04 -2.11
CA LYS A 128 14.11 -17.69 -2.39
C LYS A 128 14.83 -18.21 -1.15
N ASP A 129 14.56 -17.59 0.01
CA ASP A 129 15.13 -17.95 1.30
C ASP A 129 14.22 -18.90 2.10
N HIS A 130 13.06 -19.27 1.54
CA HIS A 130 12.11 -20.17 2.17
C HIS A 130 12.23 -21.60 1.63
N VAL A 131 12.44 -22.56 2.55
CA VAL A 131 12.43 -23.99 2.23
C VAL A 131 11.03 -24.54 2.43
N PHE A 132 10.36 -24.90 1.33
CA PHE A 132 9.02 -25.51 1.38
C PHE A 132 9.07 -26.94 1.91
N GLY A 133 8.04 -27.34 2.67
CA GLY A 133 7.87 -28.72 3.14
C GLY A 133 8.72 -29.11 4.35
N ALA A 134 9.53 -28.19 4.89
CA ALA A 134 10.28 -28.38 6.12
C ALA A 134 10.08 -27.19 7.05
N GLU A 135 9.99 -27.44 8.35
CA GLU A 135 9.93 -26.37 9.34
C GLU A 135 11.31 -25.67 9.44
N PRO A 136 11.38 -24.33 9.33
CA PRO A 136 12.64 -23.61 9.47
C PRO A 136 13.22 -23.77 10.88
N LYS A 137 14.46 -24.25 10.98
CA LYS A 137 15.14 -24.42 12.29
C LYS A 137 15.66 -23.11 12.87
N HIS A 138 15.93 -22.12 12.01
CA HIS A 138 16.41 -20.80 12.38
C HIS A 138 15.78 -19.76 11.45
N LEU A 139 15.18 -18.73 12.04
CA LEU A 139 14.77 -17.54 11.30
C LEU A 139 16.02 -16.68 11.11
N LYS A 140 16.41 -16.42 9.86
CA LYS A 140 17.49 -15.45 9.59
C LYS A 140 17.00 -14.08 10.11
N SER A 141 17.72 -13.52 11.08
CA SER A 141 17.47 -12.18 11.65
C SER A 141 18.08 -11.09 10.78
#